data_AF-S4MDF8-F1
#
_entry.id   AF-S4MDF8-F1
#
_cell.length_a   1.000
_cell.length_b   1.000
_cell.length_c   1.000
_cell.angle_alpha   90.00
_cell.angle_beta   90.00
_cell.angle_gamma   90.00
#
_symmetry.space_group_name_H-M   'P 1'
#
loop_
_entity.id
_entity.type
_entity.pdbx_description
1 polymer ?
#
loop_
_entity_poly.entity_id
_entity_poly.type
_entity_poly.pdbx_seq_one_letter_code
_entity_poly.pdbx_strand_id
1 'polypeptide(L)'
;MEHLELLYEKAGQPHFGLPAALATAYGGDLGFTPPCVYANFVRATPGHQWTPDHVCPQAAPAFAELRRNLRRPAQPELVVITASGDLPTEDPTLESGALVATTVEGARRLEGRLPPACTTLTPGEGAVLRLADVLAALHARGHTVVLTEGGPHLIGNLLGEGLLDELFLTTSPVLAGRADTVLGHRARTAQPGASRDRTFTSSSAA
;
A
#
# COMPACT_ATOMS: atom_id res chain seq x y z
N MET A 1 9.73 -6.24 -17.00
CA MET A 1 9.33 -6.41 -15.59
C MET A 1 9.92 -7.72 -15.13
N GLU A 2 10.70 -7.72 -14.06
CA GLU A 2 10.97 -8.97 -13.34
C GLU A 2 9.63 -9.47 -12.77
N HIS A 3 9.46 -10.79 -12.74
CA HIS A 3 8.24 -11.41 -12.22
C HIS A 3 8.35 -11.56 -10.70
N LEU A 4 7.24 -11.39 -10.00
CA LEU A 4 7.12 -11.73 -8.60
C LEU A 4 7.08 -13.26 -8.45
N GLU A 5 7.79 -13.78 -7.45
CA GLU A 5 7.71 -15.18 -7.05
C GLU A 5 6.62 -15.33 -6.00
N LEU A 6 5.66 -16.24 -6.26
CA LEU A 6 4.59 -16.53 -5.31
C LEU A 6 5.13 -17.37 -4.14
N LEU A 7 5.22 -16.76 -2.97
CA LEU A 7 5.67 -17.45 -1.75
C LEU A 7 4.57 -18.32 -1.13
N TYR A 8 3.33 -17.84 -1.14
CA TYR A 8 2.18 -18.52 -0.56
C TYR A 8 0.87 -17.94 -1.11
N GLU A 9 -0.09 -18.81 -1.42
CA GLU A 9 -1.48 -18.45 -1.72
C GLU A 9 -2.41 -19.45 -1.03
N LYS A 10 -3.55 -18.95 -0.53
CA LYS A 10 -4.54 -19.81 0.09
C LYS A 10 -5.31 -20.56 -1.01
N ALA A 11 -5.30 -21.89 -0.94
CA ALA A 11 -6.02 -22.73 -1.91
C ALA A 11 -7.54 -22.46 -1.91
N GLY A 12 -8.14 -22.51 -3.10
CA GLY A 12 -9.60 -22.44 -3.28
C GLY A 12 -10.18 -21.02 -3.30
N GLN A 13 -9.35 -19.98 -3.37
CA GLN A 13 -9.83 -18.62 -3.56
C GLN A 13 -10.40 -18.41 -4.97
N PRO A 14 -11.42 -17.54 -5.14
CA PRO A 14 -11.89 -17.19 -6.47
C PRO A 14 -10.89 -16.24 -7.13
N HIS A 15 -10.42 -16.60 -8.33
CA HIS A 15 -9.44 -15.79 -9.05
C HIS A 15 -10.09 -14.73 -9.93
N PHE A 16 -9.38 -13.64 -10.20
CA PHE A 16 -9.91 -12.49 -10.95
C PHE A 16 -9.69 -12.56 -12.46
N GLY A 17 -8.89 -13.50 -12.96
CA GLY A 17 -8.57 -13.59 -14.37
C GLY A 17 -7.68 -12.42 -14.81
N LEU A 18 -6.50 -12.32 -14.21
CA LEU A 18 -5.51 -11.30 -14.59
C LEU A 18 -5.21 -11.34 -16.11
N PRO A 19 -5.19 -10.18 -16.79
CA PRO A 19 -4.64 -10.07 -18.15
C PRO A 19 -3.22 -10.64 -18.22
N ALA A 20 -2.86 -11.23 -19.36
CA ALA A 20 -1.63 -12.02 -19.51
C ALA A 20 -0.35 -11.29 -19.05
N ALA A 21 -0.26 -9.99 -19.29
CA ALA A 21 0.87 -9.17 -18.86
C ALA A 21 0.96 -9.08 -17.33
N LEU A 22 -0.16 -8.93 -16.63
CA LEU A 22 -0.23 -8.94 -15.18
C LEU A 22 -0.02 -10.34 -14.62
N ALA A 23 -0.63 -11.36 -15.21
CA ALA A 23 -0.44 -12.75 -14.76
C ALA A 23 1.04 -13.15 -14.79
N THR A 24 1.77 -12.72 -15.82
CA THR A 24 3.23 -12.91 -15.91
C THR A 24 3.97 -12.14 -14.81
N ALA A 25 3.59 -10.89 -14.55
CA ALA A 25 4.24 -10.05 -13.54
C ALA A 25 3.99 -10.56 -12.11
N TYR A 26 2.82 -11.10 -11.83
CA TYR A 26 2.41 -11.60 -10.51
C TYR A 26 2.70 -13.09 -10.29
N GLY A 27 3.27 -13.79 -11.27
CA GLY A 27 3.59 -15.22 -11.15
C GLY A 27 2.37 -16.14 -11.19
N GLY A 28 1.24 -15.67 -11.70
CA GLY A 28 -0.03 -16.38 -11.69
C GLY A 28 -1.24 -15.44 -11.73
N ASP A 29 -2.43 -16.01 -11.55
CA ASP A 29 -3.62 -15.20 -11.27
C ASP A 29 -3.61 -14.75 -9.79
N LEU A 30 -4.50 -13.84 -9.41
CA LEU A 30 -4.70 -13.45 -8.02
C LEU A 30 -6.13 -13.78 -7.60
N GLY A 31 -6.29 -14.41 -6.43
CA GLY A 31 -7.58 -14.67 -5.84
C GLY A 31 -7.77 -14.06 -4.46
N PHE A 32 -8.91 -13.38 -4.24
CA PHE A 32 -9.35 -12.95 -2.91
C PHE A 32 -10.82 -13.29 -2.76
N THR A 33 -11.29 -13.53 -1.54
CA THR A 33 -12.73 -13.65 -1.27
C THR A 33 -13.28 -12.31 -0.77
N PRO A 34 -14.09 -11.56 -1.55
CA PRO A 34 -14.69 -10.33 -1.06
C PRO A 34 -15.82 -10.62 -0.04
N PRO A 35 -16.07 -9.72 0.94
CA PRO A 35 -15.32 -8.49 1.16
C PRO A 35 -13.95 -8.78 1.78
N CYS A 36 -12.91 -8.04 1.37
CA CYS A 36 -11.56 -8.21 1.91
C CYS A 36 -10.77 -6.89 2.03
N VAL A 37 -9.87 -6.88 2.99
CA VAL A 37 -8.85 -5.85 3.21
C VAL A 37 -7.47 -6.48 3.09
N TYR A 38 -6.67 -5.98 2.17
CA TYR A 38 -5.29 -6.43 2.00
C TYR A 38 -4.33 -5.26 2.04
N ALA A 39 -3.11 -5.53 2.50
CA ALA A 39 -2.08 -4.52 2.65
C ALA A 39 -0.92 -4.81 1.71
N ASN A 40 -0.35 -3.75 1.16
CA ASN A 40 0.93 -3.77 0.47
C ASN A 40 1.85 -2.72 1.09
N PHE A 41 3.15 -2.99 1.14
CA PHE A 41 4.13 -2.05 1.65
C PHE A 41 4.73 -1.24 0.52
N VAL A 42 4.41 0.05 0.48
CA VAL A 42 5.08 1.00 -0.40
C VAL A 42 5.64 2.12 0.46
N ARG A 43 6.86 2.57 0.14
CA ARG A 43 7.42 3.76 0.79
C ARG A 43 6.68 4.98 0.26
N ALA A 44 5.94 5.66 1.13
CA ALA A 44 5.33 6.94 0.81
C ALA A 44 6.40 7.94 0.33
N THR A 45 6.14 8.57 -0.81
CA THR A 45 6.98 9.59 -1.42
C THR A 45 6.12 10.83 -1.67
N PRO A 46 6.58 12.06 -1.36
CA PRO A 46 5.79 13.28 -1.61
C PRO A 46 5.35 13.39 -3.07
N GLY A 47 4.09 13.79 -3.31
CA GLY A 47 3.52 13.92 -4.67
C GLY A 47 3.26 12.60 -5.40
N HIS A 48 3.37 11.46 -4.70
CA HIS A 48 3.13 10.14 -5.29
C HIS A 48 1.63 9.91 -5.53
N GLN A 49 1.25 9.69 -6.79
CA GLN A 49 -0.12 9.29 -7.11
C GLN A 49 -0.25 7.77 -7.09
N TRP A 50 -1.20 7.25 -6.30
CA TRP A 50 -1.51 5.83 -6.18
C TRP A 50 -2.37 5.30 -7.34
N THR A 51 -1.97 5.62 -8.57
CA THR A 51 -2.62 5.14 -9.80
C THR A 51 -1.65 4.26 -10.58
N PRO A 52 -2.13 3.20 -11.24
CA PRO A 52 -1.27 2.36 -12.08
C PRO A 52 -0.51 3.15 -13.15
N ASP A 53 -1.15 4.17 -13.72
CA ASP A 53 -0.58 5.08 -14.71
C ASP A 53 0.66 5.82 -14.20
N HIS A 54 0.71 6.13 -12.90
CA HIS A 54 1.85 6.81 -12.27
C HIS A 54 2.90 5.82 -11.74
N VAL A 55 2.47 4.75 -11.06
CA VAL A 55 3.38 3.79 -10.40
C VAL A 55 4.09 2.89 -11.42
N CYS A 56 3.35 2.39 -12.42
CA CYS A 56 3.89 1.50 -13.45
C CYS A 56 3.22 1.81 -14.80
N PRO A 57 3.63 2.89 -15.49
CA PRO A 57 2.99 3.33 -16.74
C PRO A 57 2.93 2.24 -17.81
N GLN A 58 3.92 1.34 -17.83
CA GLN A 58 3.98 0.22 -18.79
C GLN A 58 2.92 -0.85 -18.54
N ALA A 59 2.46 -1.01 -17.30
CA ALA A 59 1.39 -1.95 -16.94
C ALA A 59 0.00 -1.30 -16.96
N ALA A 60 -0.09 0.03 -17.09
CA ALA A 60 -1.35 0.77 -17.05
C ALA A 60 -2.43 0.25 -18.03
N PRO A 61 -2.12 -0.11 -19.30
CA PRO A 61 -3.11 -0.69 -20.20
C PRO A 61 -3.69 -2.01 -19.68
N ALA A 62 -2.87 -2.85 -19.05
CA ALA A 62 -3.29 -4.14 -18.49
C ALA A 62 -4.13 -3.95 -17.22
N PHE A 63 -3.79 -2.98 -16.36
CA PHE A 63 -4.64 -2.61 -15.22
C PHE A 63 -5.99 -2.03 -15.68
N ALA A 64 -6.00 -1.21 -16.72
CA ALA A 64 -7.25 -0.69 -17.30
C ALA A 64 -8.12 -1.81 -17.89
N GLU A 65 -7.51 -2.80 -18.55
CA GLU A 65 -8.20 -4.01 -19.02
C GLU A 65 -8.79 -4.82 -17.88
N LEU A 66 -8.02 -5.10 -16.82
CA LEU A 66 -8.49 -5.81 -15.64
C LEU A 66 -9.71 -5.11 -15.03
N ARG A 67 -9.65 -3.79 -14.85
CA ARG A 67 -10.77 -3.03 -14.28
C ARG A 67 -12.02 -3.08 -15.15
N ARG A 68 -11.89 -3.06 -16.49
CA ARG A 68 -13.02 -3.26 -17.41
C ARG A 68 -13.60 -4.66 -17.29
N ASN A 69 -12.77 -5.71 -17.25
CA ASN A 69 -13.22 -7.10 -17.09
C ASN A 69 -13.98 -7.31 -15.78
N LEU A 70 -13.52 -6.66 -14.71
CA LEU A 70 -14.17 -6.66 -13.39
C LEU A 70 -15.36 -5.68 -13.28
N ARG A 71 -15.70 -4.95 -14.35
CA ARG A 71 -16.75 -3.91 -14.38
C ARG A 71 -16.59 -2.86 -13.27
N ARG A 72 -15.35 -2.45 -13.02
CA ARG A 72 -14.99 -1.42 -12.04
C ARG A 72 -14.80 -0.06 -12.72
N PRO A 73 -14.94 1.07 -11.98
CA PRO A 73 -14.58 2.40 -12.48
C PRO A 73 -13.15 2.44 -13.02
N ALA A 74 -12.78 3.39 -13.88
CA ALA A 74 -11.43 3.42 -14.49
C ALA A 74 -10.30 3.53 -13.45
N GLN A 75 -10.50 4.31 -12.39
CA GLN A 75 -9.55 4.46 -11.28
C GLN A 75 -10.19 3.97 -9.97
N PRO A 76 -9.42 3.41 -9.02
CA PRO A 76 -9.90 3.16 -7.66
C PRO A 76 -10.19 4.48 -6.94
N GLU A 77 -11.12 4.47 -5.98
CA GLU A 77 -11.35 5.63 -5.11
C GLU A 77 -10.23 5.69 -4.06
N LEU A 78 -9.58 6.85 -3.94
CA LEU A 78 -8.58 7.10 -2.90
C LEU A 78 -9.29 7.39 -1.57
N VAL A 79 -8.94 6.65 -0.53
CA VAL A 79 -9.41 6.91 0.83
C VAL A 79 -8.25 7.37 1.69
N VAL A 80 -8.38 8.55 2.29
CA VAL A 80 -7.37 9.12 3.19
C VAL A 80 -7.91 9.04 4.62
N ILE A 81 -7.16 8.42 5.52
CA ILE A 81 -7.56 8.25 6.92
C ILE A 81 -6.80 9.27 7.78
N THR A 82 -7.52 10.14 8.47
CA THR A 82 -6.96 11.10 9.43
C THR A 82 -7.92 11.34 10.58
N ALA A 83 -7.53 11.01 11.82
CA ALA A 83 -8.38 11.25 12.98
C ALA A 83 -8.45 12.74 13.35
N SER A 84 -7.33 13.46 13.23
CA SER A 84 -7.17 14.86 13.68
C SER A 84 -7.67 15.90 12.67
N GLY A 85 -7.86 15.52 11.41
CA GLY A 85 -8.06 16.45 10.31
C GLY A 85 -6.82 17.27 9.95
N ASP A 86 -5.66 16.94 10.53
CA ASP A 86 -4.38 17.53 10.14
C ASP A 86 -3.88 16.83 8.88
N LEU A 87 -4.23 17.42 7.74
CA LEU A 87 -3.95 16.91 6.41
C LEU A 87 -3.40 18.09 5.57
N PRO A 88 -2.31 17.91 4.82
CA PRO A 88 -1.84 18.89 3.85
C PRO A 88 -2.84 18.93 2.68
N THR A 89 -3.83 19.81 2.78
CA THR A 89 -4.95 19.92 1.83
C THR A 89 -4.53 20.39 0.43
N GLU A 90 -3.36 21.03 0.36
CA GLU A 90 -2.68 21.50 -0.84
C GLU A 90 -1.85 20.42 -1.56
N ASP A 91 -1.80 19.19 -1.03
CA ASP A 91 -1.08 18.10 -1.68
C ASP A 91 -1.73 17.75 -3.03
N PRO A 92 -0.97 17.72 -4.14
CA PRO A 92 -1.49 17.42 -5.49
C PRO A 92 -2.23 16.08 -5.59
N THR A 93 -1.98 15.13 -4.68
CA THR A 93 -2.67 13.84 -4.64
C THR A 93 -4.17 13.98 -4.30
N LEU A 94 -4.57 15.05 -3.62
CA LEU A 94 -5.96 15.32 -3.26
C LEU A 94 -6.74 16.04 -4.36
N GLU A 95 -6.06 16.63 -5.35
CA GLU A 95 -6.70 17.38 -6.44
C GLU A 95 -7.61 16.50 -7.30
N SER A 96 -7.23 15.23 -7.49
CA SER A 96 -8.02 14.25 -8.25
C SER A 96 -9.25 13.73 -7.49
N GLY A 97 -9.42 14.13 -6.22
CA GLY A 97 -10.51 13.71 -5.35
C GLY A 97 -10.15 12.52 -4.46
N ALA A 98 -10.59 12.60 -3.21
CA ALA A 98 -10.43 11.56 -2.21
C ALA A 98 -11.63 11.54 -1.24
N LEU A 99 -11.91 10.37 -0.68
CA LEU A 99 -12.79 10.23 0.47
C LEU A 99 -11.95 10.32 1.75
N VAL A 100 -12.12 11.39 2.51
CA VAL A 100 -11.37 11.63 3.76
C VAL A 100 -12.14 11.04 4.93
N ALA A 101 -11.72 9.88 5.40
CA ALA A 101 -12.25 9.24 6.60
C ALA A 101 -11.66 9.88 7.86
N THR A 102 -12.50 10.53 8.65
CA THR A 102 -12.09 11.35 9.78
C THR A 102 -13.12 11.36 10.92
N THR A 103 -12.76 11.97 12.06
CA THR A 103 -13.71 12.21 13.16
C THR A 103 -14.58 13.43 12.85
N VAL A 104 -15.68 13.64 13.60
CA VAL A 104 -16.52 14.85 13.47
C VAL A 104 -15.69 16.13 13.66
N GLU A 105 -14.80 16.14 14.65
CA GLU A 105 -13.92 17.29 14.91
C GLU A 105 -12.86 17.45 13.79
N GLY A 106 -12.33 16.35 13.26
CA GLY A 106 -11.43 16.39 12.11
C GLY A 106 -12.10 16.95 10.86
N ALA A 107 -13.35 16.55 10.59
CA ALA A 107 -14.16 17.10 9.50
C ALA A 107 -14.38 18.62 9.66
N ARG A 108 -14.69 19.08 10.88
CA ARG A 108 -14.84 20.51 11.19
C ARG A 108 -13.55 21.30 10.93
N ARG A 109 -12.38 20.72 11.19
CA ARG A 109 -11.08 21.36 10.91
C ARG A 109 -10.72 21.39 9.43
N LEU A 110 -11.28 20.49 8.64
CA LEU A 110 -11.09 20.39 7.18
C LEU A 110 -12.12 21.21 6.39
N GLU A 111 -13.19 21.67 7.04
CA GLU A 111 -14.24 22.47 6.42
C GLU A 111 -13.67 23.72 5.73
N GLY A 112 -14.02 23.89 4.46
CA GLY A 112 -13.53 24.99 3.61
C GLY A 112 -12.07 24.88 3.17
N ARG A 113 -11.34 23.83 3.57
CA ARG A 113 -9.92 23.62 3.21
C ARG A 113 -9.70 22.52 2.17
N LEU A 114 -10.57 21.52 2.12
CA LEU A 114 -10.45 20.41 1.18
C LEU A 114 -10.69 20.87 -0.27
N PRO A 115 -9.97 20.29 -1.25
CA PRO A 115 -10.29 20.46 -2.66
C PRO A 115 -11.76 20.08 -2.96
N PRO A 116 -12.44 20.73 -3.91
CA PRO A 116 -13.86 20.47 -4.21
C PRO A 116 -14.17 19.03 -4.64
N ALA A 117 -13.19 18.31 -5.17
CA ALA A 117 -13.32 16.90 -5.55
C ALA A 117 -13.24 15.93 -4.35
N CYS A 118 -12.83 16.41 -3.17
CA CYS A 118 -12.78 15.61 -1.96
C CYS A 118 -14.12 15.63 -1.22
N THR A 119 -14.42 14.51 -0.55
CA THR A 119 -15.58 14.39 0.34
C THR A 119 -15.13 13.84 1.69
N THR A 120 -15.90 14.10 2.75
CA THR A 120 -15.60 13.58 4.08
C THR A 120 -16.49 12.39 4.42
N LEU A 121 -15.92 11.43 5.14
CA LEU A 121 -16.61 10.32 5.77
C LEU A 121 -16.35 10.38 7.27
N THR A 122 -17.41 10.46 8.07
CA THR A 122 -17.34 10.40 9.53
C THR A 122 -18.05 9.14 10.02
N PRO A 123 -17.36 7.99 10.05
CA PRO A 123 -17.96 6.73 10.44
C PRO A 123 -18.03 6.69 11.98
N GLY A 124 -19.19 7.08 12.51
CA GLY A 124 -19.49 7.12 13.95
C GLY A 124 -19.50 8.53 14.54
N GLU A 125 -19.97 8.62 15.80
CA GLU A 125 -20.18 9.89 16.53
C GLU A 125 -19.07 10.17 17.57
N GLY A 126 -18.14 9.24 17.77
CA GLY A 126 -17.11 9.32 18.80
C GLY A 126 -15.90 10.18 18.44
N ALA A 127 -15.11 10.54 19.47
CA ALA A 127 -13.84 11.25 19.29
C ALA A 127 -12.70 10.35 18.74
N VAL A 128 -12.91 9.03 18.72
CA VAL A 128 -11.95 8.04 18.21
C VAL A 128 -12.46 7.51 16.87
N LEU A 129 -11.59 7.57 15.86
CA LEU A 129 -11.86 6.97 14.56
C LEU A 129 -11.52 5.48 14.61
N ARG A 130 -12.53 4.60 14.65
CA ARG A 130 -12.34 3.15 14.64
C ARG A 130 -12.25 2.63 13.21
N LEU A 131 -11.22 1.84 12.92
CA LEU A 131 -11.00 1.31 11.57
C LEU A 131 -12.10 0.35 11.13
N ALA A 132 -12.65 -0.44 12.06
CA ALA A 132 -13.81 -1.29 11.79
C ALA A 132 -15.01 -0.49 11.26
N ASP A 133 -15.29 0.69 11.82
CA ASP A 133 -16.40 1.53 11.38
C ASP A 133 -16.11 2.15 10.01
N VAL A 134 -14.85 2.55 9.76
CA VAL A 134 -14.40 3.03 8.44
C VAL A 134 -14.62 1.94 7.39
N LEU A 135 -14.11 0.73 7.62
CA LEU A 135 -14.25 -0.39 6.70
C LEU A 135 -15.70 -0.78 6.47
N ALA A 136 -16.52 -0.83 7.53
CA ALA A 136 -17.96 -1.09 7.40
C ALA A 136 -18.66 -0.03 6.53
N ALA A 137 -18.32 1.25 6.70
CA ALA A 137 -18.86 2.32 5.87
C ALA A 137 -18.38 2.22 4.41
N LEU A 138 -17.13 1.85 4.16
CA LEU A 138 -16.61 1.59 2.81
C LEU A 138 -17.33 0.41 2.14
N HIS A 139 -17.53 -0.69 2.87
CA HIS A 139 -18.26 -1.86 2.39
C HIS A 139 -19.73 -1.52 2.06
N ALA A 140 -20.39 -0.72 2.91
CA ALA A 140 -21.76 -0.25 2.66
C ALA A 140 -21.88 0.62 1.40
N ARG A 141 -20.79 1.29 0.98
CA ARG A 141 -20.68 2.03 -0.28
C ARG A 141 -20.31 1.16 -1.48
N GLY A 142 -20.14 -0.14 -1.28
CA GLY A 142 -19.80 -1.11 -2.33
C GLY A 142 -18.30 -1.36 -2.52
N HIS A 143 -17.43 -0.76 -1.71
CA HIS A 143 -15.98 -1.01 -1.77
C HIS A 143 -15.63 -2.34 -1.09
N THR A 144 -15.94 -3.46 -1.73
CA THR A 144 -15.75 -4.81 -1.16
C THR A 144 -14.31 -5.33 -1.25
N VAL A 145 -13.40 -4.61 -1.90
CA VAL A 145 -12.00 -5.01 -2.04
C VAL A 145 -11.16 -3.76 -1.76
N VAL A 146 -10.54 -3.73 -0.58
CA VAL A 146 -9.82 -2.57 -0.04
C VAL A 146 -8.32 -2.88 0.01
N LEU A 147 -7.54 -2.05 -0.67
CA LEU A 147 -6.08 -2.05 -0.57
C LEU A 147 -5.65 -0.94 0.40
N THR A 148 -4.83 -1.28 1.39
CA THR A 148 -4.12 -0.29 2.20
C THR A 148 -2.63 -0.29 1.87
N GLU A 149 -2.11 0.88 1.47
CA GLU A 149 -0.68 1.15 1.33
C GLU A 149 -0.18 2.18 2.37
N GLY A 150 -1.10 2.67 3.20
CA GLY A 150 -0.84 3.71 4.20
C GLY A 150 -0.06 3.20 5.40
N GLY A 151 0.59 4.13 6.09
CA GLY A 151 1.84 3.86 6.81
C GLY A 151 1.80 2.85 7.96
N PRO A 152 2.96 2.58 8.58
CA PRO A 152 3.14 1.51 9.57
C PRO A 152 2.13 1.51 10.72
N HIS A 153 1.65 2.69 11.13
CA HIS A 153 0.62 2.79 12.17
C HIS A 153 -0.75 2.30 11.70
N LEU A 154 -1.17 2.64 10.48
CA LEU A 154 -2.46 2.20 9.94
C LEU A 154 -2.47 0.68 9.75
N ILE A 155 -1.44 0.15 9.08
CA ILE A 155 -1.29 -1.31 8.89
C ILE A 155 -1.16 -2.01 10.24
N GLY A 156 -0.39 -1.46 11.18
CA GLY A 156 -0.24 -1.99 12.53
C GLY A 156 -1.56 -2.05 13.30
N ASN A 157 -2.40 -1.03 13.18
CA ASN A 157 -3.73 -1.01 13.81
C ASN A 157 -4.68 -2.03 13.16
N LEU A 158 -4.71 -2.12 11.82
CA LEU A 158 -5.51 -3.13 11.11
C LEU A 158 -5.12 -4.56 11.53
N LEU A 159 -3.82 -4.83 11.63
CA LEU A 159 -3.30 -6.11 12.11
C LEU A 159 -3.69 -6.37 13.58
N GLY A 160 -3.48 -5.38 14.46
CA GLY A 160 -3.77 -5.50 15.89
C GLY A 160 -5.26 -5.69 16.20
N GLU A 161 -6.14 -5.16 15.34
CA GLU A 161 -7.59 -5.30 15.44
C GLU A 161 -8.13 -6.54 14.70
N GLY A 162 -7.28 -7.31 14.01
CA GLY A 162 -7.71 -8.48 13.24
C GLY A 162 -8.55 -8.14 12.02
N LEU A 163 -8.33 -6.95 11.43
CA LEU A 163 -9.09 -6.41 10.30
C LEU A 163 -8.38 -6.59 8.94
N LEU A 164 -7.20 -7.22 8.92
CA LEU A 164 -6.44 -7.49 7.71
C LEU A 164 -6.63 -8.94 7.28
N ASP A 165 -7.12 -9.17 6.07
CA ASP A 165 -7.33 -10.51 5.52
C ASP A 165 -6.06 -11.05 4.86
N GLU A 166 -5.34 -10.19 4.11
CA GLU A 166 -4.15 -10.60 3.35
C GLU A 166 -3.03 -9.56 3.35
N LEU A 167 -1.78 -10.04 3.23
CA LEU A 167 -0.58 -9.23 3.21
C LEU A 167 0.28 -9.57 2.01
N PHE A 168 0.45 -8.59 1.12
CA PHE A 168 1.42 -8.63 0.03
C PHE A 168 2.77 -8.12 0.55
N LEU A 169 3.65 -9.05 0.86
CA LEU A 169 4.99 -8.72 1.33
C LEU A 169 5.99 -8.80 0.18
N THR A 170 6.59 -7.66 -0.16
CA THR A 170 7.76 -7.63 -1.05
C THR A 170 9.03 -7.72 -0.22
N THR A 171 9.77 -8.82 -0.35
CA THR A 171 11.09 -8.97 0.25
C THR A 171 12.16 -8.49 -0.73
N SER A 172 12.95 -7.47 -0.34
CA SER A 172 14.09 -7.01 -1.13
C SER A 172 15.39 -7.66 -0.65
N PRO A 173 16.27 -8.13 -1.55
CA PRO A 173 17.60 -8.62 -1.17
C PRO A 173 18.55 -7.48 -0.76
N VAL A 174 18.09 -6.23 -0.74
CA VAL A 174 18.89 -5.05 -0.37
C VAL A 174 18.82 -4.81 1.14
N LEU A 175 19.99 -4.84 1.79
CA LEU A 175 20.11 -4.38 3.17
C LEU A 175 20.25 -2.85 3.20
N ALA A 176 19.16 -2.15 3.53
CA ALA A 176 19.20 -0.72 3.79
C ALA A 176 19.52 -0.46 5.28
N GLY A 177 20.73 0.05 5.56
CA GLY A 177 21.11 0.51 6.89
C GLY A 177 20.65 1.94 7.18
N ARG A 178 20.59 2.33 8.47
CA ARG A 178 20.52 3.75 8.85
C ARG A 178 21.90 4.37 8.66
N ALA A 179 21.97 5.52 7.97
CA ALA A 179 23.22 6.26 7.77
C ALA A 179 23.92 6.63 9.10
N ASP A 180 23.15 6.70 10.19
CA ASP A 180 23.62 7.16 11.50
C ASP A 180 24.05 6.01 12.43
N THR A 181 24.01 4.75 11.95
CA THR A 181 24.45 3.59 12.72
C THR A 181 25.72 3.03 12.10
N VAL A 182 26.87 3.47 12.62
CA VAL A 182 28.16 2.82 12.35
C VAL A 182 28.12 1.44 13.00
N LEU A 183 27.76 0.42 12.23
CA LEU A 183 28.04 -0.97 12.60
C LEU A 183 29.55 -1.21 12.46
N GLY A 184 30.28 -1.04 13.56
CA GLY A 184 31.69 -1.38 13.64
C GLY A 184 31.89 -2.90 13.56
N HIS A 185 32.12 -3.44 12.36
CA HIS A 185 32.55 -4.82 12.17
C HIS A 185 33.95 -4.88 11.54
N ARG A 186 34.93 -5.35 12.32
CA ARG A 186 36.25 -5.77 11.80
C ARG A 186 36.11 -7.14 11.12
N ALA A 187 36.40 -7.22 9.82
CA ALA A 187 36.63 -8.51 9.15
C ALA A 187 37.96 -9.14 9.57
N ARG A 188 37.95 -10.46 9.66
CA ARG A 188 39.15 -11.28 9.48
C ARG A 188 39.20 -11.72 8.01
N THR A 189 40.35 -11.53 7.38
CA THR A 189 40.64 -11.99 6.02
C THR A 189 40.81 -13.52 6.01
N ALA A 190 40.09 -14.21 5.13
CA ALA A 190 40.34 -15.61 4.77
C ALA A 190 41.07 -15.69 3.42
N GLN A 191 42.06 -16.58 3.34
CA GLN A 191 42.85 -16.88 2.13
C GLN A 191 42.01 -17.53 1.02
N PRO A 192 42.46 -17.44 -0.26
CA PRO A 192 41.64 -17.75 -1.42
C PRO A 192 41.67 -19.25 -1.77
N GLY A 193 40.47 -19.84 -1.84
CA GLY A 193 40.24 -21.17 -2.42
C GLY A 193 38.80 -21.66 -2.22
N ALA A 194 37.99 -21.56 -3.28
CA ALA A 194 36.66 -22.16 -3.50
C ALA A 194 35.38 -21.40 -3.03
N SER A 195 34.52 -21.20 -4.03
CA SER A 195 33.12 -20.70 -4.04
C SER A 195 32.91 -19.20 -3.81
N ARG A 196 32.16 -18.59 -4.73
CA ARG A 196 31.89 -17.16 -4.83
C ARG A 196 30.69 -16.81 -3.94
N ASP A 197 30.97 -16.21 -2.80
CA ASP A 197 30.03 -15.37 -2.06
C ASP A 197 30.81 -14.15 -1.56
N ARG A 198 30.45 -12.93 -1.99
CA ARG A 198 31.24 -11.72 -1.74
C ARG A 198 30.68 -10.93 -0.56
N THR A 199 31.27 -11.14 0.61
CA THR A 199 31.11 -10.26 1.77
C THR A 199 32.17 -9.16 1.73
N PHE A 200 31.76 -7.88 1.78
CA PHE A 200 32.66 -6.72 1.79
C PHE A 200 32.95 -6.25 3.22
N THR A 201 34.20 -5.84 3.47
CA THR A 201 34.60 -5.09 4.67
C THR A 201 35.52 -3.93 4.32
N SER A 202 35.33 -2.78 4.98
CA SER A 202 36.20 -1.61 4.83
C SER A 202 37.26 -1.54 5.93
N SER A 203 38.48 -1.20 5.51
CA SER A 203 39.60 -0.82 6.37
C SER A 203 39.65 0.71 6.44
N SER A 204 39.73 1.24 7.66
CA SER A 204 40.01 2.65 7.95
C SER A 204 41.49 2.96 7.73
N ALA A 205 41.80 4.10 7.11
CA ALA A 205 43.09 4.78 7.24
C ALA A 205 42.92 6.31 7.10
N ALA A 206 43.30 6.99 8.19
CA ALA A 206 43.54 8.43 8.42
C ALA A 206 42.35 9.40 8.29
#